data_AF-A0A2D7XS39-F1
#
_entry.id   AF-A0A2D7XS39-F1
#
_cell.length_a   1.000
_cell.length_b   1.000
_cell.length_c   1.000
_cell.angle_alpha   90.00
_cell.angle_beta   90.00
_cell.angle_gamma   90.00
#
_symmetry.space_group_name_H-M   'P 1'
#
loop_
_entity.id
_entity.type
_entity.pdbx_description
1 polymer ?
#
loop_
_entity_poly.entity_id
_entity_poly.type
_entity_poly.pdbx_seq_one_letter_code
_entity_poly.pdbx_strand_id
1 'polypeptide(L)'
;MFDLRCVLALLPALLLLGCTPQSPRDAAYDLILQNSDLSPELRQAIELQRDRPPQDGNQGPLLPLEVTPISEVTIEEADETRYVHSVSVGNWSVKCWYTRRASSTRREVMCDVAPWIGGSIGEFPFATVIGGSVQFSSRRDPQLTIKSPQREANSEWSFACGSKRWSGQSERSRDTMLYDRDAAAFIQVMKTRDCVVSYTPKNGETRDVTMLKHGFREAYSYAQRYMTSPKMG
;
A
#
# COMPACT_ATOMS: atom_id res chain seq x y z
N MET A 1 36.26 -52.05 4.41
CA MET A 1 34.83 -52.34 4.20
C MET A 1 34.13 -51.04 3.91
N PHE A 2 33.95 -50.71 2.63
CA PHE A 2 33.16 -49.57 2.18
C PHE A 2 31.87 -50.15 1.60
N ASP A 3 30.74 -49.87 2.24
CA ASP A 3 29.46 -50.40 1.83
C ASP A 3 28.89 -49.56 0.67
N LEU A 4 28.43 -50.29 -0.34
CA LEU A 4 28.11 -49.88 -1.69
C LEU A 4 26.60 -50.04 -1.83
N ARG A 5 25.85 -48.94 -1.85
CA ARG A 5 24.44 -48.95 -2.31
C ARG A 5 24.12 -47.72 -3.15
N CYS A 6 24.65 -47.71 -4.37
CA CYS A 6 24.00 -47.05 -5.50
C CYS A 6 22.83 -47.93 -5.94
N VAL A 7 21.61 -47.52 -5.61
CA VAL A 7 20.42 -47.97 -6.36
C VAL A 7 20.07 -46.81 -7.29
N LEU A 8 20.45 -46.97 -8.56
CA LEU A 8 19.83 -46.26 -9.67
C LEU A 8 18.34 -46.63 -9.68
N ALA A 9 17.48 -45.68 -9.37
CA ALA A 9 16.09 -45.69 -9.81
C ALA A 9 15.93 -44.53 -10.79
N LEU A 10 15.75 -44.92 -12.05
CA LEU A 10 15.37 -44.15 -13.24
C LEU A 10 14.61 -42.85 -12.94
N LEU A 11 15.28 -41.71 -13.15
CA LEU A 11 14.64 -40.41 -13.38
C LEU A 11 14.20 -40.33 -14.86
N PRO A 12 12.93 -40.05 -15.18
CA PRO A 12 12.63 -39.36 -16.41
C PRO A 12 12.98 -37.89 -16.19
N ALA A 13 14.06 -37.46 -16.82
CA ALA A 13 14.30 -36.07 -17.13
C ALA A 13 13.16 -35.57 -18.02
N LEU A 14 12.20 -34.84 -17.44
CA LEU A 14 11.35 -33.86 -18.13
C LEU A 14 10.44 -33.16 -17.11
N LEU A 15 10.81 -31.91 -16.83
CA LEU A 15 10.04 -30.76 -16.32
C LEU A 15 10.88 -29.95 -15.32
N LEU A 16 12.07 -29.54 -15.76
CA LEU A 16 12.66 -28.29 -15.29
C LEU A 16 11.90 -27.14 -15.96
N LEU A 17 10.63 -26.93 -15.59
CA LEU A 17 10.10 -25.58 -15.60
C LEU A 17 10.69 -24.93 -14.35
N GLY A 18 11.74 -24.14 -14.57
CA GLY A 18 12.34 -23.36 -13.51
C GLY A 18 11.27 -22.50 -12.86
N CYS A 19 10.84 -22.89 -11.65
CA CYS A 19 10.21 -21.98 -10.71
C CYS A 19 11.27 -20.93 -10.38
N THR A 20 11.28 -19.86 -11.17
CA THR A 20 11.87 -18.61 -10.74
C THR A 20 11.25 -18.27 -9.38
N PRO A 21 12.03 -17.77 -8.40
CA PRO A 21 11.43 -17.28 -7.17
C PRO A 21 10.50 -16.15 -7.56
N GLN A 22 9.18 -16.38 -7.44
CA GLN A 22 8.18 -15.32 -7.53
C GLN A 22 8.61 -14.24 -6.54
N SER A 23 8.69 -13.00 -7.01
CA SER A 23 8.97 -11.91 -6.09
C SER A 23 7.84 -11.87 -5.05
N PRO A 24 8.08 -11.43 -3.80
CA PRO A 24 7.02 -11.27 -2.81
C PRO A 24 5.87 -10.36 -3.29
N ARG A 25 6.15 -9.51 -4.28
CA ARG A 25 5.17 -8.72 -5.02
C ARG A 25 4.26 -9.62 -5.86
N ASP A 26 4.82 -10.48 -6.71
CA ASP A 26 4.05 -11.34 -7.62
C ASP A 26 3.15 -12.33 -6.85
N ALA A 27 3.67 -12.89 -5.75
CA ALA A 27 2.89 -13.77 -4.87
C ALA A 27 1.67 -13.06 -4.24
N ALA A 28 1.79 -11.78 -3.88
CA ALA A 28 0.68 -11.02 -3.32
C ALA A 28 -0.42 -10.71 -4.36
N TYR A 29 -0.04 -10.43 -5.61
CA TYR A 29 -1.03 -10.25 -6.69
C TYR A 29 -1.78 -11.56 -6.96
N ASP A 30 -1.06 -12.67 -7.00
CA ASP A 30 -1.69 -13.97 -7.27
C ASP A 30 -2.70 -14.33 -6.18
N LEU A 31 -2.40 -14.06 -4.91
CA LEU A 31 -3.35 -14.25 -3.81
C LEU A 31 -4.62 -13.39 -3.96
N ILE A 32 -4.46 -12.12 -4.33
CA ILE A 32 -5.61 -11.23 -4.57
C ILE A 32 -6.42 -11.75 -5.77
N LEU A 33 -5.77 -12.05 -6.89
CA LEU A 33 -6.44 -12.52 -8.12
C LEU A 33 -7.07 -13.90 -7.95
N GLN A 34 -6.66 -14.71 -6.98
CA GLN A 34 -7.32 -15.97 -6.67
C GLN A 34 -8.65 -15.79 -5.92
N ASN A 35 -8.97 -14.58 -5.43
CA ASN A 35 -10.25 -14.29 -4.79
C ASN A 35 -11.39 -14.33 -5.83
N SER A 36 -12.35 -15.25 -5.64
CA SER A 36 -13.51 -15.47 -6.51
C SER A 36 -14.52 -14.32 -6.48
N ASP A 37 -14.49 -13.50 -5.44
CA ASP A 37 -15.49 -12.46 -5.18
C ASP A 37 -15.10 -11.11 -5.82
N LEU A 38 -13.94 -11.05 -6.48
CA LEU A 38 -13.53 -9.87 -7.23
C LEU A 38 -14.36 -9.70 -8.51
N SER A 39 -14.92 -8.51 -8.69
CA SER A 39 -15.58 -8.16 -9.95
C SER A 39 -14.59 -8.21 -11.13
N PRO A 40 -15.05 -8.49 -12.36
CA PRO A 40 -14.20 -8.49 -13.56
C PRO A 40 -13.44 -7.17 -13.75
N GLU A 41 -14.08 -6.04 -13.45
CA GLU A 41 -13.51 -4.69 -13.58
C GLU A 41 -12.38 -4.48 -12.57
N LEU A 42 -12.56 -4.95 -11.33
CA LEU A 42 -11.53 -4.86 -10.31
C LEU A 42 -10.35 -5.80 -10.61
N ARG A 43 -10.63 -7.02 -11.07
CA ARG A 43 -9.61 -7.97 -11.53
C ARG A 43 -8.76 -7.35 -12.64
N GLN A 44 -9.39 -6.79 -13.66
CA GLN A 44 -8.71 -6.10 -14.75
C GLN A 44 -7.91 -4.89 -14.25
N ALA A 45 -8.44 -4.13 -13.29
CA ALA A 45 -7.71 -3.02 -12.67
C ALA A 45 -6.49 -3.49 -11.88
N ILE A 46 -6.59 -4.60 -11.13
CA ILE A 46 -5.47 -5.19 -10.40
C ILE A 46 -4.39 -5.66 -11.38
N GLU A 47 -4.79 -6.33 -12.46
CA GLU A 47 -3.88 -6.78 -13.52
C GLU A 47 -3.19 -5.59 -14.22
N LEU A 48 -3.93 -4.54 -14.59
CA LEU A 48 -3.36 -3.31 -15.16
C LEU A 48 -2.36 -2.65 -14.19
N GLN A 49 -2.64 -2.73 -12.88
CA GLN A 49 -1.79 -2.18 -11.82
C GLN A 49 -0.65 -3.13 -11.43
N ARG A 50 -0.66 -4.37 -11.90
CA ARG A 50 0.42 -5.35 -11.74
C ARG A 50 1.66 -4.95 -12.50
N ASP A 51 1.47 -4.61 -13.76
CA ASP A 51 2.58 -4.31 -14.66
C ASP A 51 3.00 -2.84 -14.60
N ARG A 52 2.28 -2.04 -13.81
CA ARG A 52 2.63 -0.64 -13.60
C ARG A 52 3.85 -0.50 -12.72
N PRO A 53 4.83 0.27 -13.18
CA PRO A 53 6.01 0.50 -12.38
C PRO A 53 5.68 1.54 -11.30
N PRO A 54 6.28 1.46 -10.09
CA PRO A 54 5.86 2.29 -8.97
C PRO A 54 6.06 3.80 -9.16
N GLN A 55 6.84 4.19 -10.16
CA GLN A 55 7.01 5.58 -10.58
C GLN A 55 5.79 6.22 -11.24
N ASP A 56 4.72 5.48 -11.50
CA ASP A 56 3.54 6.02 -12.20
C ASP A 56 2.46 6.58 -11.23
N GLY A 57 2.64 6.41 -9.92
CA GLY A 57 1.64 6.80 -8.93
C GLY A 57 0.36 5.96 -9.08
N ASN A 58 -0.79 6.46 -8.62
CA ASN A 58 -2.10 5.81 -8.84
C ASN A 58 -2.81 6.34 -10.11
N GLN A 59 -2.08 6.96 -11.04
CA GLN A 59 -2.62 7.48 -12.29
C GLN A 59 -3.11 6.32 -13.16
N GLY A 60 -4.33 6.34 -13.67
CA GLY A 60 -4.89 5.26 -14.48
C GLY A 60 -6.36 5.49 -14.79
N PRO A 61 -7.06 4.47 -15.31
CA PRO A 61 -8.51 4.47 -15.35
C PRO A 61 -9.07 4.83 -13.97
N LEU A 62 -10.13 5.63 -13.95
CA LEU A 62 -10.84 5.95 -12.72
C LEU A 62 -11.57 4.70 -12.26
N LEU A 63 -11.21 4.22 -11.07
CA LEU A 63 -11.85 3.02 -10.50
C LEU A 63 -13.19 3.39 -9.86
N PRO A 64 -14.11 2.43 -9.69
CA PRO A 64 -15.38 2.66 -9.02
C PRO A 64 -15.20 3.26 -7.62
N LEU A 65 -16.07 4.20 -7.24
CA LEU A 65 -16.10 4.78 -5.89
C LEU A 65 -16.79 3.87 -4.86
N GLU A 66 -17.28 2.72 -5.29
CA GLU A 66 -17.82 1.70 -4.40
C GLU A 66 -16.71 1.10 -3.52
N VAL A 67 -17.05 0.85 -2.26
CA VAL A 67 -16.13 0.20 -1.33
C VAL A 67 -16.08 -1.28 -1.66
N THR A 68 -14.95 -1.74 -2.19
CA THR A 68 -14.78 -3.15 -2.54
C THR A 68 -13.85 -3.83 -1.54
N PRO A 69 -14.28 -4.93 -0.89
CA PRO A 69 -13.41 -5.74 -0.04
C PRO A 69 -12.23 -6.31 -0.84
N ILE A 70 -11.03 -6.27 -0.28
CA ILE A 70 -9.83 -6.89 -0.86
C ILE A 70 -9.43 -8.11 -0.05
N SER A 71 -9.31 -7.94 1.27
CA SER A 71 -8.94 -9.00 2.18
C SER A 71 -9.45 -8.72 3.59
N GLU A 72 -9.74 -9.81 4.28
CA GLU A 72 -10.06 -9.83 5.70
C GLU A 72 -9.33 -11.00 6.33
N VAL A 73 -8.51 -10.72 7.34
CA VAL A 73 -7.66 -11.73 7.99
C VAL A 73 -7.73 -11.54 9.48
N THR A 74 -8.03 -12.63 10.18
CA THR A 74 -7.95 -12.73 11.64
C THR A 74 -6.72 -13.55 12.00
N ILE A 75 -5.88 -12.99 12.85
CA ILE A 75 -4.70 -13.64 13.41
C ILE A 75 -4.96 -13.77 14.91
N GLU A 76 -5.07 -15.02 15.38
CA GLU A 76 -5.24 -15.34 16.79
C GLU A 76 -3.90 -15.83 17.37
N GLU A 77 -3.32 -15.05 18.27
CA GLU A 77 -2.17 -15.42 19.07
C GLU A 77 -2.61 -15.62 20.54
N ALA A 78 -1.75 -16.26 21.35
CA ALA A 78 -2.10 -16.66 22.72
C ALA A 78 -2.50 -15.48 23.63
N ASP A 79 -2.00 -14.27 23.34
CA ASP A 79 -2.20 -13.05 24.12
C ASP A 79 -2.81 -11.88 23.32
N GLU A 80 -2.94 -12.01 22.00
CA GLU A 80 -3.36 -10.95 21.11
C GLU A 80 -4.22 -11.48 19.95
N THR A 81 -5.37 -10.85 19.71
CA THR A 81 -6.13 -11.04 18.48
C THR A 81 -5.97 -9.82 17.59
N ARG A 82 -5.56 -10.05 16.34
CA ARG A 82 -5.38 -9.01 15.32
C ARG A 82 -6.34 -9.26 14.17
N TYR A 83 -7.04 -8.22 13.77
CA TYR A 83 -7.95 -8.24 12.63
C TYR A 83 -7.45 -7.21 11.62
N VAL A 84 -7.19 -7.66 10.40
CA VAL A 84 -6.75 -6.83 9.29
C VAL A 84 -7.86 -6.81 8.25
N HIS A 85 -8.35 -5.61 7.94
CA HIS A 85 -9.43 -5.40 6.99
C HIS A 85 -8.98 -4.40 5.93
N SER A 86 -9.00 -4.83 4.67
CA SER A 86 -8.53 -4.04 3.52
C SER A 86 -9.64 -3.86 2.49
N VAL A 87 -9.83 -2.62 2.04
CA VAL A 87 -10.79 -2.27 0.98
C VAL A 87 -10.16 -1.35 -0.06
N SER A 88 -10.68 -1.37 -1.27
CA SER A 88 -10.38 -0.40 -2.33
C SER A 88 -11.56 0.55 -2.50
N VAL A 89 -11.26 1.81 -2.79
CA VAL A 89 -12.25 2.87 -3.06
C VAL A 89 -11.65 3.86 -4.06
N GLY A 90 -12.17 3.88 -5.29
CA GLY A 90 -11.55 4.62 -6.38
C GLY A 90 -10.08 4.24 -6.55
N ASN A 91 -9.21 5.21 -6.82
CA ASN A 91 -7.77 4.96 -7.00
C ASN A 91 -7.01 4.90 -5.66
N TRP A 92 -7.68 4.54 -4.56
CA TRP A 92 -7.13 4.47 -3.22
C TRP A 92 -7.45 3.16 -2.54
N SER A 93 -6.60 2.78 -1.60
CA SER A 93 -6.84 1.68 -0.66
C SER A 93 -6.97 2.20 0.75
N VAL A 94 -7.71 1.43 1.54
CA VAL A 94 -7.74 1.58 2.99
C VAL A 94 -7.38 0.24 3.60
N LYS A 95 -6.38 0.25 4.48
CA LYS A 95 -6.01 -0.91 5.29
C LYS A 95 -6.18 -0.54 6.75
N CYS A 96 -7.00 -1.28 7.47
CA CYS A 96 -7.22 -1.05 8.89
C CYS A 96 -6.80 -2.27 9.70
N TRP A 97 -6.20 -2.01 10.85
CA TRP A 97 -5.82 -2.98 11.84
C TRP A 97 -6.60 -2.70 13.11
N TYR A 98 -7.21 -3.74 13.65
CA TYR A 98 -7.75 -3.75 14.99
C TYR A 98 -6.97 -4.77 15.81
N THR A 99 -6.50 -4.37 16.97
CA THR A 99 -5.75 -5.22 17.89
C THR A 99 -6.40 -5.20 19.25
N ARG A 100 -6.64 -6.40 19.79
CA ARG A 100 -7.18 -6.61 21.13
C ARG A 100 -6.26 -7.56 21.88
N ARG A 101 -5.72 -7.12 23.01
CA ARG A 101 -4.92 -7.97 23.89
C ARG A 101 -5.81 -8.66 24.92
N ALA A 102 -5.61 -9.96 25.14
CA ALA A 102 -6.45 -10.77 26.02
C ALA A 102 -6.46 -10.25 27.48
N SER A 103 -5.31 -9.76 27.95
CA SER A 103 -5.12 -9.24 29.30
C SER A 103 -5.51 -7.77 29.49
N SER A 104 -5.96 -7.08 28.44
CA SER A 104 -6.24 -5.64 28.49
C SER A 104 -7.60 -5.29 27.91
N THR A 105 -8.27 -4.32 28.53
CA THR A 105 -9.41 -3.63 27.90
C THR A 105 -8.97 -2.68 26.79
N ARG A 106 -7.66 -2.47 26.61
CA ARG A 106 -7.12 -1.63 25.54
C ARG A 106 -7.33 -2.28 24.19
N ARG A 107 -8.04 -1.54 23.35
CA ARG A 107 -8.23 -1.80 21.92
C ARG A 107 -7.44 -0.76 21.17
N GLU A 108 -6.68 -1.21 20.19
CA GLU A 108 -5.93 -0.32 19.31
C GLU A 108 -6.50 -0.46 17.91
N VAL A 109 -6.81 0.68 17.30
CA VAL A 109 -7.24 0.77 15.90
C VAL A 109 -6.26 1.67 15.18
N MET A 110 -5.86 1.23 14.00
CA MET A 110 -5.06 2.01 13.07
C MET A 110 -5.61 1.82 11.67
N CYS A 111 -5.54 2.86 10.84
CA CYS A 111 -5.88 2.74 9.43
C CYS A 111 -4.88 3.53 8.59
N ASP A 112 -4.49 2.98 7.46
CA ASP A 112 -3.69 3.64 6.44
C ASP A 112 -4.52 3.83 5.17
N VAL A 113 -4.51 5.04 4.63
CA VAL A 113 -5.09 5.40 3.33
C VAL A 113 -3.95 5.71 2.38
N ALA A 114 -3.79 4.92 1.33
CA ALA A 114 -2.69 5.03 0.39
C ALA A 114 -3.16 4.95 -1.07
N PRO A 115 -2.39 5.50 -2.02
CA PRO A 115 -2.76 5.41 -3.42
C PRO A 115 -2.76 3.95 -3.88
N TRP A 116 -3.75 3.58 -4.69
CA TRP A 116 -3.85 2.26 -5.29
C TRP A 116 -2.84 2.15 -6.43
N ILE A 117 -1.68 1.57 -6.14
CA ILE A 117 -0.68 1.18 -7.13
C ILE A 117 -0.36 -0.27 -6.80
N GLY A 118 -0.54 -1.18 -7.73
CA GLY A 118 -0.82 -2.58 -7.41
C GLY A 118 0.19 -3.33 -6.51
N GLY A 119 1.38 -2.84 -6.14
CA GLY A 119 2.31 -3.58 -5.26
C GLY A 119 3.18 -2.68 -4.37
N SER A 120 3.76 -3.10 -3.23
CA SER A 120 3.77 -4.39 -2.47
C SER A 120 4.45 -4.20 -1.08
N ILE A 121 4.38 -5.22 -0.19
CA ILE A 121 5.41 -5.85 0.71
C ILE A 121 4.68 -6.49 1.92
N GLY A 122 4.84 -7.80 2.12
CA GLY A 122 4.52 -8.49 3.39
C GLY A 122 3.03 -8.61 3.70
N GLU A 123 2.48 -9.79 3.43
CA GLU A 123 1.13 -10.29 3.78
C GLU A 123 -0.11 -9.47 3.36
N PHE A 124 0.01 -8.22 2.90
CA PHE A 124 -1.15 -7.39 2.55
C PHE A 124 -0.76 -6.29 1.56
N PRO A 125 -1.73 -5.77 0.76
CA PRO A 125 -1.40 -4.73 -0.19
C PRO A 125 -1.11 -3.41 0.54
N PHE A 126 -0.19 -2.61 -0.05
CA PHE A 126 0.14 -1.21 0.23
C PHE A 126 1.34 -0.87 1.13
N ALA A 127 2.46 -0.55 0.48
CA ALA A 127 2.90 0.84 0.41
C ALA A 127 3.28 1.17 -1.04
N THR A 128 2.75 2.27 -1.57
CA THR A 128 3.36 2.90 -2.72
C THR A 128 4.79 3.28 -2.33
N VAL A 129 5.75 3.06 -3.23
CA VAL A 129 7.12 3.53 -3.01
C VAL A 129 7.20 5.07 -3.13
N ILE A 130 6.13 5.69 -3.66
CA ILE A 130 6.02 7.11 -3.98
C ILE A 130 4.59 7.59 -3.71
N GLY A 131 4.43 8.68 -2.96
CA GLY A 131 3.14 9.36 -2.77
C GLY A 131 2.80 9.67 -1.31
N GLY A 132 1.67 10.34 -1.10
CA GLY A 132 1.12 10.64 0.23
C GLY A 132 0.28 9.51 0.79
N SER A 133 0.63 9.03 1.98
CA SER A 133 -0.12 8.06 2.78
C SER A 133 -0.65 8.74 4.04
N VAL A 134 -1.93 8.58 4.34
CA VAL A 134 -2.53 9.11 5.58
C VAL A 134 -2.68 8.00 6.59
N GLN A 135 -2.15 8.20 7.78
CA GLN A 135 -2.25 7.24 8.88
C GLN A 135 -3.16 7.79 9.97
N PHE A 136 -4.07 6.95 10.44
CA PHE A 136 -4.97 7.21 11.54
C PHE A 136 -4.61 6.33 12.73
N SER A 137 -4.69 6.89 13.92
CA SER A 137 -4.51 6.16 15.18
C SER A 137 -5.56 6.61 16.18
N SER A 138 -6.02 5.70 17.04
CA SER A 138 -7.16 5.88 17.94
C SER A 138 -7.05 7.06 18.92
N ARG A 139 -5.89 7.71 19.03
CA ARG A 139 -5.60 8.78 19.99
C ARG A 139 -4.70 9.91 19.44
N ARG A 140 -4.55 10.01 18.13
CA ARG A 140 -3.67 11.00 17.50
C ARG A 140 -4.34 11.60 16.27
N ASP A 141 -4.00 12.85 16.00
CA ASP A 141 -4.37 13.48 14.74
C ASP A 141 -3.79 12.70 13.56
N PRO A 142 -4.47 12.70 12.39
CA PRO A 142 -3.98 12.02 11.21
C PRO A 142 -2.60 12.51 10.80
N GLN A 143 -1.72 11.57 10.47
CA GLN A 143 -0.36 11.85 10.02
C GLN A 143 -0.30 11.67 8.50
N LEU A 144 0.42 12.55 7.81
CA LEU A 144 0.66 12.43 6.38
C LEU A 144 2.12 12.09 6.13
N THR A 145 2.37 10.88 5.64
CA THR A 145 3.70 10.44 5.23
C THR A 145 3.83 10.58 3.73
N ILE A 146 4.74 11.45 3.29
CA ILE A 146 5.12 11.59 1.89
C ILE A 146 6.26 10.62 1.63
N LYS A 147 5.98 9.58 0.86
CA LYS A 147 6.93 8.53 0.47
C LYS A 147 7.59 8.90 -0.85
N SER A 148 8.88 8.60 -0.96
CA SER A 148 9.62 8.68 -2.23
C SER A 148 10.68 7.57 -2.31
N PRO A 149 11.14 7.18 -3.51
CA PRO A 149 12.22 6.22 -3.65
C PRO A 149 13.53 6.79 -3.10
N GLN A 150 14.60 6.00 -3.16
CA GLN A 150 15.91 6.59 -2.92
C GLN A 150 16.25 7.64 -3.97
N ARG A 151 16.50 8.85 -3.49
CA ARG A 151 16.82 10.03 -4.31
C ARG A 151 18.33 10.14 -4.51
N GLU A 152 18.73 10.83 -5.57
CA GLU A 152 20.09 11.32 -5.76
C GLU A 152 20.48 12.22 -4.58
N ALA A 153 21.73 12.20 -4.13
CA ALA A 153 22.15 13.02 -2.99
C ALA A 153 22.10 14.52 -3.33
N ASN A 154 21.62 15.34 -2.40
CA ASN A 154 21.45 16.79 -2.55
C ASN A 154 20.53 17.22 -3.71
N SER A 155 19.75 16.30 -4.27
CA SER A 155 18.72 16.65 -5.26
C SER A 155 17.50 17.26 -4.59
N GLU A 156 16.85 18.16 -5.32
CA GLU A 156 15.58 18.72 -4.88
C GLU A 156 14.46 17.68 -5.01
N TRP A 157 13.49 17.79 -4.10
CA TRP A 157 12.24 17.08 -4.20
C TRP A 157 11.09 17.98 -3.78
N SER A 158 9.88 17.67 -4.25
CA SER A 158 8.68 18.34 -3.79
C SER A 158 7.45 17.44 -3.79
N PHE A 159 6.49 17.80 -2.94
CA PHE A 159 5.13 17.29 -2.94
C PHE A 159 4.17 18.47 -3.06
N ALA A 160 3.40 18.50 -4.13
CA ALA A 160 2.49 19.59 -4.44
C ALA A 160 1.06 19.08 -4.57
N CYS A 161 0.10 19.73 -3.94
CA CYS A 161 -1.32 19.50 -4.11
C CYS A 161 -1.98 20.87 -4.36
N GLY A 162 -2.44 21.13 -5.58
CA GLY A 162 -2.94 22.46 -5.95
C GLY A 162 -1.90 23.57 -5.67
N SER A 163 -2.27 24.57 -4.87
CA SER A 163 -1.37 25.67 -4.46
C SER A 163 -0.48 25.34 -3.25
N LYS A 164 -0.71 24.22 -2.58
CA LYS A 164 0.12 23.78 -1.45
C LYS A 164 1.32 23.02 -2.00
N ARG A 165 2.50 23.40 -1.55
CA ARG A 165 3.76 22.75 -1.92
C ARG A 165 4.61 22.57 -0.68
N TRP A 166 5.21 21.40 -0.57
CA TRP A 166 6.28 21.09 0.34
C TRP A 166 7.50 20.71 -0.48
N SER A 167 8.68 21.16 -0.11
CA SER A 167 9.91 20.84 -0.84
C SER A 167 11.10 20.81 0.10
N GLY A 168 12.15 20.13 -0.32
CA GLY A 168 13.41 20.09 0.40
C GLY A 168 14.51 19.47 -0.44
N GLN A 169 15.65 19.25 0.20
CA GLN A 169 16.73 18.44 -0.38
C GLN A 169 16.66 17.02 0.18
N SER A 170 17.22 16.07 -0.56
CA SER A 170 17.30 14.66 -0.20
C SER A 170 18.29 14.40 0.95
N GLU A 171 17.95 14.82 2.17
CA GLU A 171 18.73 14.51 3.37
C GLU A 171 18.38 13.11 3.90
N ARG A 172 19.15 12.09 3.47
CA ARG A 172 19.20 10.67 3.90
C ARG A 172 17.90 9.85 4.01
N SER A 173 16.77 10.39 4.46
CA SER A 173 15.48 9.70 4.56
C SER A 173 14.77 9.69 3.21
N ARG A 174 14.11 8.57 2.91
CA ARG A 174 13.22 8.40 1.75
C ARG A 174 11.85 9.04 1.97
N ASP A 175 11.44 9.10 3.23
CA ASP A 175 10.10 9.50 3.63
C ASP A 175 10.15 10.78 4.47
N THR A 176 9.14 11.62 4.32
CA THR A 176 8.94 12.83 5.11
C THR A 176 7.57 12.76 5.77
N MET A 177 7.51 12.94 7.09
CA MET A 177 6.27 12.92 7.84
C MET A 177 5.83 14.34 8.19
N LEU A 178 4.57 14.66 7.90
CA LEU A 178 3.89 15.87 8.31
C LEU A 178 2.89 15.53 9.42
N TYR A 179 2.77 16.45 10.37
CA TYR A 179 1.92 16.32 11.56
C TYR A 179 0.94 17.51 11.66
N ASP A 180 -0.04 17.36 12.56
CA ASP A 180 -0.94 18.41 13.02
C ASP A 180 -1.54 19.29 11.90
N ARG A 181 -1.32 20.61 11.97
CA ARG A 181 -1.92 21.59 11.04
C ARG A 181 -1.45 21.42 9.61
N ASP A 182 -0.20 21.04 9.40
CA ASP A 182 0.35 20.86 8.05
C ASP A 182 -0.23 19.61 7.40
N ALA A 183 -0.29 18.50 8.14
CA ALA A 183 -0.96 17.28 7.69
C ALA A 183 -2.43 17.56 7.36
N ALA A 184 -3.16 18.22 8.26
CA ALA A 184 -4.56 18.56 8.06
C ALA A 184 -4.77 19.42 6.81
N ALA A 185 -3.92 20.43 6.57
CA ALA A 185 -4.01 21.30 5.40
C ALA A 185 -3.83 20.52 4.09
N PHE A 186 -2.80 19.68 3.99
CA PHE A 186 -2.58 18.86 2.79
C PHE A 186 -3.70 17.85 2.56
N ILE A 187 -4.14 17.17 3.63
CA ILE A 187 -5.25 16.20 3.57
C ILE A 187 -6.53 16.86 3.01
N GLN A 188 -6.86 18.09 3.41
CA GLN A 188 -8.04 18.78 2.85
C GLN A 188 -7.90 19.07 1.35
N VAL A 189 -6.69 19.42 0.89
CA VAL A 189 -6.46 19.67 -0.53
C VAL A 189 -6.51 18.38 -1.34
N MET A 190 -5.94 17.27 -0.83
CA MET A 190 -5.97 15.95 -1.46
C MET A 190 -7.40 15.44 -1.73
N LYS A 191 -8.39 15.85 -0.94
CA LYS A 191 -9.83 15.52 -1.18
C LYS A 191 -10.41 16.13 -2.44
N THR A 192 -9.76 17.15 -3.01
CA THR A 192 -10.35 17.96 -4.09
C THR A 192 -9.40 18.21 -5.26
N ARG A 193 -8.10 17.96 -5.09
CA ARG A 193 -7.06 18.21 -6.08
C ARG A 193 -6.12 17.02 -6.19
N ASP A 194 -5.67 16.77 -7.41
CA ASP A 194 -4.57 15.85 -7.65
C ASP A 194 -3.28 16.42 -7.04
N CYS A 195 -2.37 15.52 -6.69
CA CYS A 195 -1.07 15.88 -6.13
C CYS A 195 0.06 15.37 -7.03
N VAL A 196 1.24 15.95 -6.92
CA VAL A 196 2.43 15.55 -7.67
C VAL A 196 3.60 15.41 -6.70
N VAL A 197 4.29 14.29 -6.75
CA VAL A 197 5.61 14.12 -6.15
C VAL A 197 6.64 14.32 -7.25
N SER A 198 7.50 15.33 -7.12
CA SER A 198 8.63 15.57 -8.02
C SER A 198 9.93 15.18 -7.31
N TYR A 199 10.76 14.35 -7.92
CA TYR A 199 12.02 13.90 -7.32
C TYR A 199 13.05 13.47 -8.37
N THR A 200 14.33 13.57 -8.03
CA THR A 200 15.43 13.04 -8.86
C THR A 200 15.91 11.68 -8.31
N PRO A 201 15.66 10.56 -9.00
CA PRO A 201 16.21 9.26 -8.66
C PRO A 201 17.73 9.21 -8.88
N LYS A 202 18.39 8.17 -8.32
CA LYS A 202 19.84 7.97 -8.46
C LYS A 202 20.38 7.83 -9.89
N ASN A 203 19.51 7.51 -10.84
CA ASN A 203 19.86 7.42 -12.26
C ASN A 203 19.66 8.76 -13.01
N GLY A 204 19.37 9.85 -12.28
CA GLY A 204 19.59 11.22 -12.73
C GLY A 204 18.33 11.98 -13.15
N GLU A 205 17.48 11.43 -14.01
CA GLU A 205 16.41 12.24 -14.60
C GLU A 205 15.26 12.51 -13.61
N THR A 206 14.96 13.79 -13.36
CA THR A 206 13.83 14.22 -12.51
C THR A 206 12.51 13.63 -13.01
N ARG A 207 11.73 13.12 -12.08
CA ARG A 207 10.44 12.47 -12.34
C ARG A 207 9.33 13.17 -11.58
N ASP A 208 8.22 13.33 -12.27
CA ASP A 208 6.97 13.80 -11.69
C ASP A 208 5.96 12.65 -11.64
N VAL A 209 5.44 12.40 -10.45
CA VAL A 209 4.51 11.32 -10.16
C VAL A 209 3.22 11.92 -9.66
N THR A 210 2.20 11.93 -10.52
CA THR A 210 0.88 12.41 -10.16
C THR A 210 0.14 11.37 -9.33
N MET A 211 -0.67 11.87 -8.41
CA MET A 211 -1.59 11.15 -7.56
C MET A 211 -2.99 11.68 -7.80
N LEU A 212 -3.87 10.83 -8.32
CA LEU A 212 -5.26 11.16 -8.56
C LEU A 212 -6.01 11.31 -7.24
N LYS A 213 -6.80 12.37 -7.12
CA LYS A 213 -7.73 12.60 -5.99
C LYS A 213 -8.90 11.61 -5.96
N HIS A 214 -9.19 10.97 -7.09
CA HIS A 214 -10.40 10.18 -7.30
C HIS A 214 -10.48 9.02 -6.31
N GLY A 215 -11.47 9.04 -5.41
CA GLY A 215 -11.64 8.05 -4.33
C GLY A 215 -10.99 8.42 -3.00
N PHE A 216 -10.12 9.45 -2.94
CA PHE A 216 -9.42 9.79 -1.70
C PHE A 216 -10.39 10.22 -0.59
N ARG A 217 -11.40 11.04 -0.94
CA ARG A 217 -12.37 11.54 0.04
C ARG A 217 -13.18 10.38 0.65
N GLU A 218 -13.58 9.45 -0.18
CA GLU A 218 -14.36 8.27 0.19
C GLU A 218 -13.52 7.31 1.03
N ALA A 219 -12.28 7.02 0.60
CA ALA A 219 -11.30 6.23 1.34
C ALA A 219 -10.98 6.84 2.71
N TYR A 220 -10.73 8.15 2.77
CA TYR A 220 -10.51 8.90 4.01
C TYR A 220 -11.71 8.78 4.95
N SER A 221 -12.92 8.96 4.41
CA SER A 221 -14.16 8.86 5.21
C SER A 221 -14.40 7.43 5.70
N TYR A 222 -14.06 6.42 4.89
CA TYR A 222 -14.11 5.02 5.29
C TYR A 222 -13.19 4.72 6.48
N ALA A 223 -11.92 5.14 6.38
CA ALA A 223 -10.94 4.96 7.46
C ALA A 223 -11.43 5.62 8.77
N GLN A 224 -11.90 6.87 8.71
CA GLN A 224 -12.44 7.55 9.90
C GLN A 224 -13.62 6.82 10.55
N ARG A 225 -14.54 6.27 9.74
CA ARG A 225 -15.65 5.47 10.26
C ARG A 225 -15.14 4.19 10.93
N TYR A 226 -14.20 3.49 10.29
CA TYR A 226 -13.60 2.27 10.85
C TYR A 226 -12.89 2.54 12.19
N MET A 227 -12.19 3.66 12.31
CA MET A 227 -11.55 4.09 13.56
C MET A 227 -12.56 4.24 14.72
N THR A 228 -13.80 4.61 14.41
CA THR A 228 -14.86 4.82 15.41
C THR A 228 -15.63 3.54 15.71
N SER A 229 -15.86 2.72 14.70
CA SER A 229 -16.60 1.47 14.79
C SER A 229 -15.90 0.39 13.96
N PRO A 230 -14.81 -0.20 14.48
CA PRO A 230 -14.07 -1.22 13.75
C PRO A 230 -14.98 -2.44 13.57
N LYS A 231 -14.95 -3.03 12.37
CA LYS A 231 -15.53 -4.36 12.18
C LYS A 231 -14.69 -5.34 13.00
N MET A 232 -15.34 -6.09 13.88
CA MET A 232 -14.74 -7.29 14.45
C MET A 232 -15.29 -8.46 13.65
N GLY A 233 -14.41 -9.39 13.25
CA GLY A 233 -14.83 -10.64 12.63
C GLY A 233 -15.75 -11.45 13.53
#